data_AF-A0A7Y5F5L2-F1
#
_entry.id   AF-A0A7Y5F5L2-F1
#
_cell.length_a   1.000
_cell.length_b   1.000
_cell.length_c   1.000
_cell.angle_alpha   90.00
_cell.angle_beta   90.00
_cell.angle_gamma   90.00
#
_symmetry.space_group_name_H-M   'P 1'
#
loop_
_entity.id
_entity.type
_entity.pdbx_description
1 polymer ?
#
loop_
_entity_poly.entity_id
_entity_poly.type
_entity_poly.pdbx_seq_one_letter_code
_entity_poly.pdbx_strand_id
1 'polypeptide(L)'
;MKKYTSLTVAILIGHLIFAQQVPMFTQYYTNPLLYNPALTGTSELINATVLHRTQWNNMPGAPVNTALTIDGPFKEKKIGIGLGIFNENTDMLSRLSVMTNYSYRLNVNDDSYVLFGLSLGVNDNRIDFSKASVKDKNDPYLFSQAQRKASFDATFGAAYIWKDLEFTLAVPQLMGNKVKFSNYDTRSFYAIHRHYMASLKYNYVINEEKGLSVSPLAVVRYAPSVPLQFDINAVLNWQKYGWFALAYKSGNAIGVNLGARVFDNLSAGYAYDISIGKIGSYPGATHEIMFRYSFGKSSEEAPINSSTDVSDLQNKLTESESRITKNEEEIAKLKQQLEEKKNEQQTPVDNTDNTNSNNSNTSPANNDDKLFKKDFSDDFVDDNGVQMEKGYFVVVGSFKNKANAKNATQLLQKKGLDAKWILNFKKEFINVYISKPTTREQAIEDVNKARTDYPDAWILELE
;
A
#
# COMPACT_ATOMS: atom_id res chain seq x y z
N MET A 1 -50.03 14.12 -29.59
CA MET A 1 -49.17 14.66 -28.49
C MET A 1 -47.85 13.90 -28.26
N LYS A 2 -47.70 12.62 -28.64
CA LYS A 2 -46.46 11.84 -28.43
C LYS A 2 -45.28 12.12 -29.39
N LYS A 3 -45.49 12.87 -30.49
CA LYS A 3 -44.43 13.17 -31.48
C LYS A 3 -43.66 14.49 -31.20
N TYR A 4 -44.24 15.41 -30.43
CA TYR A 4 -43.60 16.69 -30.10
C TYR A 4 -42.72 16.62 -28.83
N THR A 5 -42.98 15.65 -27.93
CA THR A 5 -42.12 15.38 -26.77
C THR A 5 -40.76 14.81 -27.18
N SER A 6 -40.70 13.96 -28.21
CA SER A 6 -39.42 13.44 -28.74
C SER A 6 -38.54 14.52 -29.38
N LEU A 7 -39.15 15.53 -30.02
CA LEU A 7 -38.41 16.62 -30.67
C LEU A 7 -37.89 17.64 -29.65
N THR A 8 -38.65 17.86 -28.56
CA THR A 8 -38.26 18.77 -27.47
C THR A 8 -37.11 18.18 -26.63
N VAL A 9 -37.10 16.85 -26.42
CA VAL A 9 -35.98 16.15 -25.76
C VAL A 9 -34.72 16.11 -26.65
N ALA A 10 -34.88 16.00 -27.97
CA ALA A 10 -33.75 16.03 -28.90
C ALA A 10 -33.10 17.43 -29.02
N ILE A 11 -33.88 18.50 -28.90
CA ILE A 11 -33.39 19.90 -28.97
C ILE A 11 -32.69 20.33 -27.67
N LEU A 12 -33.08 19.78 -26.51
CA LEU A 12 -32.41 20.03 -25.22
C LEU A 12 -31.02 19.38 -25.09
N ILE A 13 -30.68 18.41 -25.94
CA ILE A 13 -29.36 17.73 -25.94
C ILE A 13 -28.31 18.54 -26.75
N GLY A 14 -28.68 19.66 -27.37
CA GLY A 14 -27.81 20.48 -28.23
C GLY A 14 -26.74 21.33 -27.52
N HIS A 15 -26.89 21.59 -26.22
CA HIS A 15 -26.11 22.56 -25.43
C HIS A 15 -24.57 22.45 -25.36
N LEU A 16 -24.05 21.25 -25.50
CA LEU A 16 -23.11 20.67 -24.53
C LEU A 16 -21.58 20.62 -24.75
N ILE A 17 -20.92 21.40 -25.62
CA ILE A 17 -19.50 21.13 -25.95
C ILE A 17 -18.60 21.53 -24.78
N PHE A 18 -18.18 20.57 -23.97
CA PHE A 18 -17.17 20.78 -22.94
C PHE A 18 -15.89 20.03 -23.27
N ALA A 19 -14.77 20.75 -23.23
CA ALA A 19 -13.45 20.17 -23.34
C ALA A 19 -13.15 19.30 -22.11
N GLN A 20 -12.59 18.11 -22.32
CA GLN A 20 -12.09 17.26 -21.24
C GLN A 20 -10.81 17.89 -20.66
N GLN A 21 -10.77 18.10 -19.35
CA GLN A 21 -9.59 18.67 -18.68
C GLN A 21 -8.59 17.62 -18.17
N VAL A 22 -9.04 16.37 -18.01
CA VAL A 22 -8.20 15.23 -17.66
C VAL A 22 -8.05 14.38 -18.92
N PRO A 23 -6.83 14.22 -19.47
CA PRO A 23 -6.64 13.34 -20.61
C PRO A 23 -6.88 11.89 -20.20
N MET A 24 -7.54 11.15 -21.08
CA MET A 24 -7.73 9.72 -20.87
C MET A 24 -7.00 8.94 -21.96
N PHE A 25 -6.02 8.17 -21.54
CA PHE A 25 -5.36 7.18 -22.38
C PHE A 25 -6.33 6.05 -22.74
N THR A 26 -6.20 5.47 -23.91
CA THR A 26 -7.04 4.35 -24.37
C THR A 26 -6.65 3.05 -23.68
N GLN A 27 -5.38 2.87 -23.38
CA GLN A 27 -4.81 1.67 -22.74
C GLN A 27 -4.70 1.80 -21.22
N TYR A 28 -5.52 2.63 -20.58
CA TYR A 28 -5.45 2.86 -19.13
C TYR A 28 -5.63 1.58 -18.30
N TYR A 29 -6.36 0.58 -18.80
CA TYR A 29 -6.50 -0.73 -18.16
C TYR A 29 -5.19 -1.52 -18.08
N THR A 30 -4.23 -1.25 -18.96
CA THR A 30 -2.90 -1.86 -18.88
C THR A 30 -2.10 -1.25 -17.75
N ASN A 31 -2.26 0.06 -17.49
CA ASN A 31 -1.53 0.84 -16.50
C ASN A 31 -2.49 1.55 -15.53
N PRO A 32 -2.94 0.85 -14.47
CA PRO A 32 -4.00 1.37 -13.60
C PRO A 32 -3.60 2.63 -12.82
N LEU A 33 -2.30 2.87 -12.61
CA LEU A 33 -1.78 4.09 -11.98
C LEU A 33 -2.22 5.36 -12.72
N LEU A 34 -2.45 5.29 -14.04
CA LEU A 34 -2.85 6.46 -14.84
C LEU A 34 -4.19 7.06 -14.41
N TYR A 35 -5.07 6.27 -13.79
CA TYR A 35 -6.44 6.70 -13.49
C TYR A 35 -6.79 6.60 -12.00
N ASN A 36 -6.13 5.72 -11.24
CA ASN A 36 -6.37 5.60 -9.80
C ASN A 36 -5.07 5.32 -9.02
N PRO A 37 -4.60 6.24 -8.15
CA PRO A 37 -3.37 6.04 -7.39
C PRO A 37 -3.48 4.89 -6.37
N ALA A 38 -4.68 4.44 -5.99
CA ALA A 38 -4.84 3.27 -5.13
C ALA A 38 -4.32 1.99 -5.78
N LEU A 39 -4.28 1.95 -7.12
CA LEU A 39 -3.79 0.79 -7.86
C LEU A 39 -2.28 0.82 -8.14
N THR A 40 -1.56 1.80 -7.60
CA THR A 40 -0.09 1.87 -7.65
C THR A 40 0.53 0.64 -7.02
N GLY A 41 1.48 0.00 -7.70
CA GLY A 41 2.22 -1.16 -7.17
C GLY A 41 1.36 -2.40 -6.95
N THR A 42 0.22 -2.52 -7.63
CA THR A 42 -0.63 -3.73 -7.61
C THR A 42 -0.08 -4.86 -8.47
N SER A 43 0.79 -4.55 -9.42
CA SER A 43 1.55 -5.55 -10.18
C SER A 43 2.55 -6.28 -9.27
N GLU A 44 2.94 -7.49 -9.69
CA GLU A 44 3.98 -8.25 -8.99
C GLU A 44 5.38 -7.67 -9.17
N LEU A 45 5.60 -6.98 -10.28
CA LEU A 45 6.89 -6.44 -10.69
C LEU A 45 6.90 -4.93 -10.65
N ILE A 46 8.10 -4.35 -10.66
CA ILE A 46 8.26 -2.93 -10.93
C ILE A 46 8.04 -2.74 -12.44
N ASN A 47 7.16 -1.83 -12.84
CA ASN A 47 6.86 -1.56 -14.24
C ASN A 47 7.19 -0.12 -14.58
N ALA A 48 7.99 0.08 -15.62
CA ALA A 48 8.10 1.36 -16.29
C ALA A 48 7.24 1.34 -17.55
N THR A 49 6.32 2.29 -17.71
CA THR A 49 5.44 2.39 -18.89
C THR A 49 5.56 3.77 -19.52
N VAL A 50 5.78 3.81 -20.83
CA VAL A 50 5.67 5.01 -21.66
C VAL A 50 4.43 4.90 -22.53
N LEU A 51 3.59 5.94 -22.53
CA LEU A 51 2.46 6.07 -23.45
C LEU A 51 2.58 7.38 -24.21
N HIS A 52 2.25 7.35 -25.50
CA HIS A 52 2.12 8.54 -26.33
C HIS A 52 0.83 8.45 -27.13
N ARG A 53 -0.01 9.47 -26.98
CA ARG A 53 -1.35 9.55 -27.58
C ARG A 53 -1.50 10.83 -28.37
N THR A 54 -1.81 10.70 -29.66
CA THR A 54 -2.18 11.80 -30.55
C THR A 54 -3.67 11.70 -30.86
N GLN A 55 -4.45 12.67 -30.38
CA GLN A 55 -5.89 12.70 -30.56
C GLN A 55 -6.27 13.54 -31.78
N TRP A 56 -7.31 13.12 -32.50
CA TRP A 56 -7.92 13.88 -33.59
C TRP A 56 -6.89 14.38 -34.61
N ASN A 57 -6.21 13.45 -35.28
CA ASN A 57 -5.11 13.74 -36.19
C ASN A 57 -5.44 14.71 -37.35
N ASN A 58 -6.72 14.98 -37.65
CA ASN A 58 -7.14 15.95 -38.65
C ASN A 58 -7.44 17.35 -38.09
N MET A 59 -7.32 17.55 -36.77
CA MET A 59 -7.53 18.83 -36.11
C MET A 59 -6.20 19.52 -35.78
N PRO A 60 -5.92 20.70 -36.36
CA PRO A 60 -4.79 21.53 -35.93
C PRO A 60 -4.89 21.87 -34.45
N GLY A 61 -3.77 21.75 -33.73
CA GLY A 61 -3.71 22.02 -32.29
C GLY A 61 -4.38 20.95 -31.40
N ALA A 62 -4.76 19.80 -31.97
CA ALA A 62 -5.39 18.74 -31.20
C ALA A 62 -4.52 18.18 -30.06
N PRO A 63 -5.14 17.57 -29.03
CA PRO A 63 -4.40 17.10 -27.85
C PRO A 63 -3.34 16.03 -28.18
N VAL A 64 -2.13 16.25 -27.67
CA VAL A 64 -1.03 15.28 -27.66
C VAL A 64 -0.59 15.06 -26.23
N ASN A 65 -0.72 13.82 -25.75
CA ASN A 65 -0.46 13.46 -24.37
C ASN A 65 0.64 12.39 -24.32
N THR A 66 1.65 12.62 -23.50
CA THR A 66 2.71 11.65 -23.22
C THR A 66 2.76 11.38 -21.73
N ALA A 67 2.83 10.12 -21.34
CA ALA A 67 3.02 9.71 -19.96
C ALA A 67 4.24 8.80 -19.84
N LEU A 68 5.05 9.03 -18.83
CA LEU A 68 6.06 8.08 -18.34
C LEU A 68 5.68 7.77 -16.90
N THR A 69 5.47 6.50 -16.58
CA THR A 69 5.18 6.05 -15.22
C THR A 69 6.17 4.97 -14.82
N ILE A 70 6.50 4.92 -13.54
CA ILE A 70 7.20 3.80 -12.91
C ILE A 70 6.54 3.50 -11.58
N ASP A 71 6.16 2.25 -11.34
CA ASP A 71 5.57 1.84 -10.07
C ASP A 71 5.87 0.39 -9.74
N GLY A 72 5.79 0.05 -8.45
CA GLY A 72 5.97 -1.32 -8.01
C GLY A 72 5.58 -1.55 -6.54
N PRO A 73 5.47 -2.82 -6.15
CA PRO A 73 5.16 -3.21 -4.78
C PRO A 73 6.38 -3.12 -3.86
N PHE A 74 6.13 -2.76 -2.61
CA PHE A 74 7.10 -2.75 -1.51
C PHE A 74 6.49 -3.43 -0.27
N LYS A 75 7.36 -3.91 0.64
CA LYS A 75 6.97 -4.57 1.90
C LYS A 75 5.90 -5.65 1.69
N GLU A 76 6.24 -6.70 0.93
CA GLU A 76 5.33 -7.84 0.68
C GLU A 76 3.97 -7.40 0.10
N LYS A 77 3.98 -6.49 -0.87
CA LYS A 77 2.77 -5.93 -1.54
C LYS A 77 1.82 -5.17 -0.60
N LYS A 78 2.24 -4.80 0.62
CA LYS A 78 1.44 -3.95 1.54
C LYS A 78 1.45 -2.47 1.12
N ILE A 79 2.51 -2.06 0.42
CA ILE A 79 2.70 -0.68 -0.01
C ILE A 79 2.98 -0.68 -1.52
N GLY A 80 2.37 0.24 -2.25
CA GLY A 80 2.74 0.58 -3.61
C GLY A 80 3.39 1.95 -3.66
N ILE A 81 4.49 2.09 -4.39
CA ILE A 81 5.12 3.39 -4.65
C ILE A 81 5.23 3.57 -6.16
N GLY A 82 4.97 4.78 -6.63
CA GLY A 82 5.13 5.11 -8.04
C GLY A 82 5.45 6.57 -8.30
N LEU A 83 5.91 6.84 -9.51
CA LEU A 83 6.20 8.15 -10.06
C LEU A 83 5.55 8.23 -11.44
N GLY A 84 4.91 9.35 -11.73
CA GLY A 84 4.33 9.67 -13.04
C GLY A 84 4.79 11.02 -13.53
N ILE A 85 5.21 11.10 -14.78
CA ILE A 85 5.53 12.34 -15.49
C ILE A 85 4.59 12.41 -16.69
N PHE A 86 3.81 13.48 -16.76
CA PHE A 86 2.80 13.68 -17.79
C PHE A 86 3.07 14.97 -18.53
N ASN A 87 3.13 14.90 -19.85
CA ASN A 87 3.26 16.06 -20.71
C ASN A 87 2.02 16.14 -21.61
N GLU A 88 1.20 17.14 -21.38
CA GLU A 88 -0.06 17.39 -22.08
C GLU A 88 0.11 18.65 -22.91
N ASN A 89 -0.15 18.56 -24.22
CA ASN A 89 -0.13 19.70 -25.12
C ASN A 89 -1.47 19.76 -25.86
N THR A 90 -2.16 20.89 -25.80
CA THR A 90 -3.39 21.15 -26.53
C THR A 90 -3.31 22.58 -27.05
N ASP A 91 -3.01 22.71 -28.34
CA ASP A 91 -2.79 23.99 -29.02
C ASP A 91 -1.77 24.91 -28.30
N MET A 92 -2.22 26.08 -27.84
CA MET A 92 -1.41 27.04 -27.07
C MET A 92 -1.25 26.67 -25.60
N LEU A 93 -2.00 25.68 -25.09
CA LEU A 93 -1.91 25.22 -23.71
C LEU A 93 -0.96 24.03 -23.61
N SER A 94 -0.07 24.07 -22.63
CA SER A 94 0.80 22.95 -22.29
C SER A 94 0.89 22.77 -20.80
N ARG A 95 1.04 21.53 -20.35
CA ARG A 95 1.14 21.19 -18.94
C ARG A 95 2.12 20.05 -18.75
N LEU A 96 3.11 20.28 -17.90
CA LEU A 96 4.01 19.24 -17.41
C LEU A 96 3.65 18.94 -15.96
N SER A 97 3.28 17.70 -15.67
CA SER A 97 2.91 17.26 -14.33
C SER A 97 3.90 16.20 -13.86
N VAL A 98 4.43 16.36 -12.65
CA VAL A 98 5.26 15.35 -11.97
C VAL A 98 4.54 14.95 -10.70
N MET A 99 4.17 13.68 -10.58
CA MET A 99 3.36 13.16 -9.48
C MET A 99 4.01 11.93 -8.84
N THR A 100 4.10 11.93 -7.53
CA THR A 100 4.47 10.77 -6.71
C THR A 100 3.21 10.11 -6.18
N ASN A 101 3.17 8.79 -6.23
CA ASN A 101 2.02 7.98 -5.84
C ASN A 101 2.40 7.06 -4.69
N TYR A 102 1.51 6.98 -3.71
CA TYR A 102 1.59 6.06 -2.59
C TYR A 102 0.28 5.31 -2.46
N SER A 103 0.34 3.98 -2.40
CA SER A 103 -0.80 3.11 -2.13
C SER A 103 -0.54 2.28 -0.88
N TYR A 104 -1.58 2.10 -0.06
CA TYR A 104 -1.55 1.24 1.12
C TYR A 104 -2.66 0.19 1.03
N ARG A 105 -2.26 -1.08 1.20
CA ARG A 105 -3.16 -2.23 1.21
C ARG A 105 -3.56 -2.60 2.63
N LEU A 106 -4.86 -2.56 2.90
CA LEU A 106 -5.50 -3.05 4.10
C LEU A 106 -6.22 -4.37 3.77
N ASN A 107 -5.70 -5.49 4.25
CA ASN A 107 -6.37 -6.78 4.12
C ASN A 107 -7.59 -6.82 5.03
N VAL A 108 -8.75 -7.18 4.47
CA VAL A 108 -10.00 -7.33 5.22
C VAL A 108 -10.18 -8.81 5.61
N ASN A 109 -9.94 -9.70 4.66
CA ASN A 109 -9.88 -11.15 4.82
C ASN A 109 -8.95 -11.76 3.75
N ASP A 110 -8.87 -13.08 3.67
CA ASP A 110 -7.97 -13.77 2.72
C ASP A 110 -8.34 -13.51 1.25
N ASP A 111 -9.62 -13.25 0.97
CA ASP A 111 -10.18 -13.06 -0.37
C ASP A 111 -10.40 -11.58 -0.75
N SER A 112 -10.19 -10.64 0.17
CA SER A 112 -10.50 -9.23 -0.06
C SER A 112 -9.61 -8.26 0.69
N TYR A 113 -9.35 -7.13 0.02
CA TYR A 113 -8.54 -6.07 0.55
C TYR A 113 -8.98 -4.72 -0.01
N VAL A 114 -8.75 -3.69 0.79
CA VAL A 114 -8.98 -2.30 0.41
C VAL A 114 -7.62 -1.66 0.14
N LEU A 115 -7.52 -0.90 -0.94
CA LEU A 115 -6.38 -0.06 -1.27
C LEU A 115 -6.77 1.40 -1.09
N PHE A 116 -5.94 2.16 -0.39
CA PHE A 116 -6.04 3.61 -0.34
C PHE A 116 -4.82 4.22 -1.05
N GLY A 117 -5.07 5.14 -1.96
CA GLY A 117 -4.06 5.79 -2.75
C GLY A 117 -4.07 7.30 -2.57
N LEU A 118 -2.87 7.88 -2.49
CA LEU A 118 -2.67 9.32 -2.56
C LEU A 118 -1.58 9.62 -3.59
N SER A 119 -1.90 10.48 -4.53
CA SER A 119 -0.95 11.10 -5.45
C SER A 119 -0.72 12.55 -5.03
N LEU A 120 0.53 13.00 -5.03
CA LEU A 120 0.91 14.39 -4.79
C LEU A 120 1.85 14.82 -5.91
N GLY A 121 1.68 16.03 -6.41
CA GLY A 121 2.50 16.49 -7.52
C GLY A 121 2.48 17.99 -7.77
N VAL A 122 3.32 18.39 -8.73
CA VAL A 122 3.42 19.75 -9.22
C VAL A 122 3.06 19.75 -10.70
N ASN A 123 2.18 20.65 -11.07
CA ASN A 123 1.79 20.92 -12.45
C ASN A 123 2.38 22.27 -12.86
N ASP A 124 3.24 22.25 -13.87
CA ASP A 124 3.75 23.44 -14.54
C ASP A 124 2.88 23.72 -15.77
N ASN A 125 2.03 24.75 -15.67
CA ASN A 125 1.10 25.12 -16.72
C ASN A 125 1.70 26.26 -17.54
N ARG A 126 1.60 26.16 -18.86
CA ARG A 126 2.12 27.16 -19.78
C ARG A 126 1.10 27.51 -20.87
N ILE A 127 1.03 28.80 -21.19
CA ILE A 127 0.30 29.35 -22.33
C ILE A 127 1.31 29.94 -23.31
N ASP A 128 1.30 29.45 -24.54
CA ASP A 128 2.14 29.93 -25.62
C ASP A 128 1.33 30.87 -26.53
N PHE A 129 1.34 32.16 -26.20
CA PHE A 129 0.63 33.19 -26.98
C PHE A 129 1.19 33.37 -28.40
N SER A 130 2.37 32.85 -28.73
CA SER A 130 2.87 32.90 -30.12
C SER A 130 2.01 32.08 -31.09
N LYS A 131 1.28 31.09 -30.57
CA LYS A 131 0.32 30.27 -31.31
C LYS A 131 -1.09 30.89 -31.34
N ALA A 132 -1.30 32.01 -30.65
CA ALA A 132 -2.60 32.63 -30.59
C ALA A 132 -2.99 33.24 -31.94
N SER A 133 -4.18 32.86 -32.42
CA SER A 133 -4.80 33.50 -33.58
C SER A 133 -5.54 34.74 -33.12
N VAL A 134 -4.88 35.90 -33.22
CA VAL A 134 -5.37 37.20 -32.74
C VAL A 134 -5.37 38.22 -33.87
N LYS A 135 -6.26 39.22 -33.78
CA LYS A 135 -6.37 40.31 -34.78
C LYS A 135 -5.13 41.21 -34.79
N ASP A 136 -4.63 41.54 -33.59
CA ASP A 136 -3.41 42.32 -33.40
C ASP A 136 -2.35 41.45 -32.73
N LYS A 137 -1.33 41.08 -33.49
CA LYS A 137 -0.20 40.28 -32.99
C LYS A 137 0.78 41.07 -32.14
N ASN A 138 0.64 42.40 -32.08
CA ASN A 138 1.51 43.28 -31.28
C ASN A 138 0.80 43.80 -30.03
N ASP A 139 -0.39 43.28 -29.69
CA ASP A 139 -1.13 43.68 -28.50
C ASP A 139 -0.29 43.43 -27.23
N PRO A 140 0.13 44.50 -26.51
CA PRO A 140 0.94 44.37 -25.30
C PRO A 140 0.25 43.53 -24.20
N TYR A 141 -1.07 43.42 -24.20
CA TYR A 141 -1.80 42.58 -23.24
C TYR A 141 -1.61 41.09 -23.45
N LEU A 142 -1.21 40.64 -24.65
CA LEU A 142 -0.93 39.22 -24.93
C LEU A 142 0.45 38.79 -24.41
N PHE A 143 1.43 39.69 -24.44
CA PHE A 143 2.83 39.36 -24.10
C PHE A 143 3.28 39.86 -22.73
N SER A 144 2.50 40.71 -22.06
CA SER A 144 2.78 41.19 -20.69
C SER A 144 2.29 40.27 -19.57
N GLN A 145 1.60 39.16 -19.90
CA GLN A 145 1.08 38.21 -18.92
C GLN A 145 2.11 37.15 -18.55
N ALA A 146 1.96 36.56 -17.36
CA ALA A 146 2.72 35.38 -17.00
C ALA A 146 2.34 34.23 -17.95
N GLN A 147 3.32 33.72 -18.70
CA GLN A 147 3.12 32.63 -19.65
C GLN A 147 3.26 31.24 -19.02
N ARG A 148 3.74 31.18 -17.77
CA ARG A 148 4.06 29.94 -17.05
C ARG A 148 3.67 30.06 -15.58
N LYS A 149 3.04 29.02 -15.03
CA LYS A 149 2.60 28.99 -13.62
C LYS A 149 2.60 27.57 -13.07
N ALA A 150 3.38 27.37 -12.01
CA ALA A 150 3.35 26.16 -11.21
C ALA A 150 2.12 26.14 -10.28
N SER A 151 1.57 24.95 -10.07
CA SER A 151 0.48 24.68 -9.13
C SER A 151 0.69 23.32 -8.48
N PHE A 152 0.34 23.17 -7.21
CA PHE A 152 0.42 21.90 -6.49
C PHE A 152 -0.90 21.17 -6.56
N ASP A 153 -0.90 19.88 -6.85
CA ASP A 153 -2.12 19.10 -6.98
C ASP A 153 -2.01 17.75 -6.26
N ALA A 154 -3.17 17.16 -6.01
CA ALA A 154 -3.29 15.87 -5.38
C ALA A 154 -4.40 15.03 -6.05
N THR A 155 -4.28 13.72 -5.97
CA THR A 155 -5.33 12.78 -6.37
C THR A 155 -5.55 11.79 -5.24
N PHE A 156 -6.80 11.62 -4.83
CA PHE A 156 -7.17 10.57 -3.90
C PHE A 156 -7.76 9.38 -4.67
N GLY A 157 -7.46 8.17 -4.21
CA GLY A 157 -7.99 6.93 -4.76
C GLY A 157 -8.36 5.95 -3.65
N ALA A 158 -9.41 5.18 -3.89
CA ALA A 158 -9.73 3.99 -3.12
C ALA A 158 -10.08 2.85 -4.08
N ALA A 159 -9.71 1.62 -3.73
CA ALA A 159 -10.15 0.43 -4.44
C ALA A 159 -10.53 -0.67 -3.45
N TYR A 160 -11.58 -1.42 -3.75
CA TYR A 160 -11.96 -2.62 -3.05
C TYR A 160 -11.82 -3.79 -4.02
N ILE A 161 -10.96 -4.73 -3.66
CA ILE A 161 -10.71 -5.94 -4.44
C ILE A 161 -11.30 -7.11 -3.66
N TRP A 162 -12.15 -7.89 -4.32
CA TRP A 162 -12.72 -9.12 -3.78
C TRP A 162 -12.59 -10.21 -4.83
N LYS A 163 -11.66 -11.14 -4.63
CA LYS A 163 -11.26 -12.14 -5.63
C LYS A 163 -10.95 -11.46 -6.97
N ASP A 164 -11.70 -11.80 -8.01
CA ASP A 164 -11.57 -11.24 -9.37
C ASP A 164 -12.36 -9.95 -9.61
N LEU A 165 -13.11 -9.46 -8.61
CA LEU A 165 -13.88 -8.23 -8.70
C LEU A 165 -13.06 -7.03 -8.17
N GLU A 166 -12.98 -5.99 -8.98
CA GLU A 166 -12.29 -4.73 -8.68
C GLU A 166 -13.29 -3.58 -8.79
N PHE A 167 -13.57 -2.91 -7.68
CA PHE A 167 -14.34 -1.67 -7.63
C PHE A 167 -13.44 -0.53 -7.18
N THR A 168 -13.46 0.60 -7.88
CA THR A 168 -12.56 1.72 -7.56
C THR A 168 -13.27 3.05 -7.59
N LEU A 169 -12.79 3.98 -6.77
CA LEU A 169 -13.18 5.38 -6.71
C LEU A 169 -11.92 6.23 -6.79
N ALA A 170 -11.95 7.30 -7.58
CA ALA A 170 -10.86 8.26 -7.64
C ALA A 170 -11.38 9.69 -7.75
N VAL A 171 -10.65 10.61 -7.12
CA VAL A 171 -10.89 12.05 -7.17
C VAL A 171 -9.59 12.73 -7.62
N PRO A 172 -9.31 12.76 -8.94
CA PRO A 172 -8.19 13.52 -9.48
C PRO A 172 -8.45 15.02 -9.40
N GLN A 173 -7.36 15.77 -9.43
CA GLN A 173 -7.38 17.23 -9.30
C GLN A 173 -8.05 17.68 -7.99
N LEU A 174 -7.77 16.96 -6.90
CA LEU A 174 -8.39 17.12 -5.59
C LEU A 174 -8.26 18.54 -5.05
N MET A 175 -7.20 19.27 -5.40
CA MET A 175 -7.01 20.65 -4.96
C MET A 175 -7.98 21.62 -5.66
N GLY A 176 -8.42 21.32 -6.89
CA GLY A 176 -9.36 22.16 -7.64
C GLY A 176 -8.79 23.54 -7.98
N ASN A 177 -7.50 23.59 -8.32
CA ASN A 177 -6.74 24.84 -8.44
C ASN A 177 -7.29 25.78 -9.50
N LYS A 178 -7.11 27.09 -9.26
CA LYS A 178 -7.34 28.13 -10.24
C LYS A 178 -6.00 28.72 -10.65
N VAL A 179 -5.54 28.41 -11.87
CA VAL A 179 -4.27 28.90 -12.40
C VAL A 179 -4.49 30.30 -12.96
N LYS A 180 -3.87 31.29 -12.31
CA LYS A 180 -3.94 32.70 -12.70
C LYS A 180 -2.71 33.07 -13.51
N PHE A 181 -2.93 33.43 -14.77
CA PHE A 181 -1.88 33.91 -15.69
C PHE A 181 -1.84 35.43 -15.80
N SER A 182 -2.92 36.11 -15.39
CA SER A 182 -2.99 37.57 -15.44
C SER A 182 -2.24 38.24 -14.28
N ASN A 183 -1.43 39.25 -14.61
CA ASN A 183 -0.74 40.09 -13.63
C ASN A 183 -1.62 41.25 -13.13
N TYR A 184 -2.72 41.58 -13.83
CA TYR A 184 -3.51 42.79 -13.60
C TYR A 184 -4.97 42.51 -13.18
N ASP A 185 -5.57 41.40 -13.63
CA ASP A 185 -6.93 41.01 -13.27
C ASP A 185 -6.94 39.63 -12.61
N THR A 186 -7.22 39.61 -11.30
CA THR A 186 -7.28 38.38 -10.51
C THR A 186 -8.48 37.48 -10.81
N ARG A 187 -9.41 37.94 -11.67
CA ARG A 187 -10.60 37.20 -12.13
C ARG A 187 -10.33 36.35 -13.37
N SER A 188 -9.24 36.57 -14.10
CA SER A 188 -8.84 35.73 -15.24
C SER A 188 -8.03 34.52 -14.78
N PHE A 189 -8.69 33.37 -14.64
CA PHE A 189 -8.07 32.12 -14.23
C PHE A 189 -8.52 30.93 -15.09
N TYR A 190 -7.62 29.98 -15.30
CA TYR A 190 -7.96 28.64 -15.77
C TYR A 190 -8.31 27.77 -14.55
N ALA A 191 -9.57 27.36 -14.45
CA ALA A 191 -10.03 26.50 -13.37
C ALA A 191 -9.75 25.03 -13.70
N ILE A 192 -9.03 24.35 -12.81
CA ILE A 192 -8.86 22.91 -12.83
C ILE A 192 -10.00 22.33 -11.99
N HIS A 193 -10.96 21.66 -12.62
CA HIS A 193 -12.13 21.14 -11.92
C HIS A 193 -11.89 19.73 -11.40
N ARG A 194 -12.26 19.48 -10.14
CA ARG A 194 -12.29 18.12 -9.58
C ARG A 194 -13.15 17.22 -10.46
N HIS A 195 -12.60 16.06 -10.83
CA HIS A 195 -13.37 14.98 -11.42
C HIS A 195 -13.62 13.92 -10.37
N TYR A 196 -14.72 13.21 -10.51
CA TYR A 196 -15.10 12.06 -9.70
C TYR A 196 -15.21 10.88 -10.63
N MET A 197 -14.47 9.83 -10.32
CA MET A 197 -14.37 8.64 -11.15
C MET A 197 -14.75 7.41 -10.33
N ALA A 198 -15.48 6.51 -10.96
CA ALA A 198 -15.76 5.18 -10.42
C ALA A 198 -15.50 4.14 -11.50
N SER A 199 -14.94 2.99 -11.14
CA SER A 199 -14.78 1.87 -12.06
C SER A 199 -15.21 0.55 -11.45
N LEU A 200 -15.64 -0.37 -12.32
CA LEU A 200 -15.94 -1.74 -11.99
C LEU A 200 -15.31 -2.66 -13.04
N LYS A 201 -14.50 -3.60 -12.60
CA LYS A 201 -13.83 -4.59 -13.44
C LYS A 201 -14.03 -5.97 -12.85
N TYR A 202 -14.24 -6.96 -13.70
CA TYR A 202 -14.30 -8.35 -13.30
C TYR A 202 -13.37 -9.16 -14.18
N ASN A 203 -12.44 -9.92 -13.60
CA ASN A 203 -11.53 -10.77 -14.36
C ASN A 203 -12.09 -12.19 -14.46
N TYR A 204 -12.64 -12.56 -15.62
CA TYR A 204 -13.13 -13.90 -15.85
C TYR A 204 -12.05 -14.77 -16.48
N VAL A 205 -11.57 -15.78 -15.76
CA VAL A 205 -10.61 -16.76 -16.29
C VAL A 205 -11.36 -17.77 -17.16
N ILE A 206 -11.06 -17.77 -18.46
CA ILE A 206 -11.66 -18.71 -19.43
C ILE A 206 -10.95 -20.05 -19.37
N ASN A 207 -9.62 -20.01 -19.29
CA ASN A 207 -8.78 -21.20 -19.25
C ASN A 207 -7.51 -20.90 -18.46
N GLU A 208 -7.37 -21.53 -17.31
CA GLU A 208 -6.22 -21.38 -16.42
C GLU A 208 -4.93 -21.92 -17.07
N GLU A 209 -4.96 -23.12 -17.64
CA GLU A 209 -3.78 -23.76 -18.25
C GLU A 209 -3.15 -22.94 -19.39
N LYS A 210 -3.99 -22.24 -20.17
CA LYS A 210 -3.56 -21.40 -21.29
C LYS A 210 -3.34 -19.94 -20.88
N GLY A 211 -3.62 -19.57 -19.63
CA GLY A 211 -3.56 -18.20 -19.13
C GLY A 211 -4.47 -17.24 -19.92
N LEU A 212 -5.68 -17.68 -20.26
CA LEU A 212 -6.64 -16.90 -21.04
C LEU A 212 -7.72 -16.33 -20.13
N SER A 213 -7.87 -15.00 -20.12
CA SER A 213 -8.90 -14.31 -19.35
C SER A 213 -9.58 -13.21 -20.15
N VAL A 214 -10.83 -12.89 -19.76
CA VAL A 214 -11.58 -11.75 -20.28
C VAL A 214 -11.98 -10.84 -19.13
N SER A 215 -11.67 -9.56 -19.26
CA SER A 215 -12.01 -8.53 -18.29
C SER A 215 -12.97 -7.50 -18.89
N PRO A 216 -14.29 -7.58 -18.64
CA PRO A 216 -15.15 -6.43 -18.76
C PRO A 216 -14.77 -5.36 -17.72
N LEU A 217 -14.71 -4.10 -18.16
CA LEU A 217 -14.39 -2.94 -17.34
C LEU A 217 -15.29 -1.77 -17.73
N ALA A 218 -16.03 -1.25 -16.76
CA ALA A 218 -16.82 -0.04 -16.90
C ALA A 218 -16.21 1.09 -16.06
N VAL A 219 -16.17 2.30 -16.62
CA VAL A 219 -15.71 3.51 -15.91
C VAL A 219 -16.76 4.59 -16.09
N VAL A 220 -17.09 5.29 -15.01
CA VAL A 220 -17.97 6.46 -15.02
C VAL A 220 -17.19 7.67 -14.51
N ARG A 221 -17.38 8.81 -15.16
CA ARG A 221 -16.66 10.05 -14.88
C ARG A 221 -17.64 11.22 -14.82
N TYR A 222 -17.53 11.99 -13.75
CA TYR A 222 -18.36 13.15 -13.49
C TYR A 222 -17.49 14.35 -13.12
N ALA A 223 -17.81 15.51 -13.68
CA ALA A 223 -17.26 16.79 -13.25
C ALA A 223 -18.35 17.87 -13.32
N PRO A 224 -18.29 18.90 -12.45
CA PRO A 224 -19.23 20.01 -12.52
C PRO A 224 -19.22 20.65 -13.91
N SER A 225 -20.40 20.90 -14.46
CA SER A 225 -20.55 21.47 -15.80
C SER A 225 -19.90 20.64 -16.91
N VAL A 226 -19.83 19.31 -16.78
CA VAL A 226 -19.47 18.39 -17.88
C VAL A 226 -20.51 17.26 -17.91
N PRO A 227 -21.05 16.88 -19.09
CA PRO A 227 -21.93 15.73 -19.23
C PRO A 227 -21.29 14.50 -18.64
N LEU A 228 -22.11 13.67 -17.99
CA LEU A 228 -21.66 12.39 -17.47
C LEU A 228 -21.03 11.55 -18.60
N GLN A 229 -19.82 11.08 -18.38
CA GLN A 229 -19.08 10.24 -19.33
C GLN A 229 -19.01 8.82 -18.78
N PHE A 230 -19.14 7.84 -19.66
CA PHE A 230 -18.91 6.45 -19.30
C PHE A 230 -18.16 5.73 -20.42
N ASP A 231 -17.32 4.78 -20.02
CA ASP A 231 -16.55 3.94 -20.92
C ASP A 231 -16.80 2.48 -20.58
N ILE A 232 -16.93 1.64 -21.60
CA ILE A 232 -17.06 0.20 -21.47
C ILE A 232 -15.92 -0.43 -22.25
N ASN A 233 -15.17 -1.31 -21.62
CA ASN A 233 -14.02 -1.98 -22.19
C ASN A 233 -14.20 -3.48 -22.01
N ALA A 234 -13.79 -4.26 -23.01
CA ALA A 234 -13.67 -5.71 -22.93
C ALA A 234 -12.25 -6.07 -23.33
N VAL A 235 -11.47 -6.58 -22.39
CA VAL A 235 -10.06 -6.92 -22.57
C VAL A 235 -9.90 -8.42 -22.55
N LEU A 236 -9.51 -9.02 -23.67
CA LEU A 236 -9.04 -10.40 -23.75
C LEU A 236 -7.54 -10.40 -23.48
N ASN A 237 -7.11 -11.03 -22.39
CA ASN A 237 -5.71 -11.18 -22.04
C ASN A 237 -5.28 -12.63 -22.26
N TRP A 238 -4.21 -12.81 -23.01
CA TRP A 238 -3.54 -14.10 -23.18
C TRP A 238 -2.13 -14.00 -22.60
N GLN A 239 -1.97 -14.49 -21.39
CA GLN A 239 -0.82 -14.24 -20.51
C GLN A 239 0.53 -14.41 -21.20
N LYS A 240 0.69 -15.41 -22.08
CA LYS A 240 1.93 -15.66 -22.81
C LYS A 240 2.19 -14.70 -23.98
N TYR A 241 1.15 -14.27 -24.69
CA TYR A 241 1.32 -13.61 -25.99
C TYR A 241 1.01 -12.11 -25.98
N GLY A 242 -0.03 -11.69 -25.24
CA GLY A 242 -0.47 -10.29 -25.30
C GLY A 242 -1.91 -10.09 -24.88
N TRP A 243 -2.53 -9.05 -25.41
CA TRP A 243 -3.93 -8.73 -25.16
C TRP A 243 -4.58 -8.09 -26.38
N PHE A 244 -5.90 -8.21 -26.43
CA PHE A 244 -6.76 -7.52 -27.37
C PHE A 244 -7.86 -6.83 -26.57
N ALA A 245 -8.22 -5.61 -26.93
CA ALA A 245 -9.34 -4.94 -26.28
C ALA A 245 -10.22 -4.16 -27.25
N LEU A 246 -11.51 -4.14 -26.91
CA LEU A 246 -12.49 -3.24 -27.50
C LEU A 246 -12.92 -2.23 -26.44
N ALA A 247 -13.05 -0.97 -26.85
CA ALA A 247 -13.44 0.13 -25.99
C ALA A 247 -14.59 0.92 -26.63
N TYR A 248 -15.62 1.22 -25.86
CA TYR A 248 -16.66 2.17 -26.20
C TYR A 248 -16.58 3.34 -25.23
N LYS A 249 -16.37 4.55 -25.74
CA LYS A 249 -16.30 5.80 -24.96
C LYS A 249 -17.51 6.65 -25.34
N SER A 250 -18.43 6.84 -24.39
CA SER A 250 -19.72 7.48 -24.63
C SER A 250 -19.56 8.87 -25.27
N GLY A 251 -20.23 9.06 -26.42
CA GLY A 251 -20.23 10.33 -27.16
C GLY A 251 -18.89 10.74 -27.76
N ASN A 252 -17.86 9.88 -27.70
CA ASN A 252 -16.51 10.20 -28.13
C ASN A 252 -16.02 9.24 -29.22
N ALA A 253 -15.76 7.97 -28.88
CA ALA A 253 -15.07 7.07 -29.79
C ALA A 253 -15.32 5.58 -29.52
N ILE A 254 -15.11 4.76 -30.56
CA ILE A 254 -14.94 3.31 -30.44
C ILE A 254 -13.46 3.00 -30.67
N GLY A 255 -12.84 2.32 -29.71
CA GLY A 255 -11.43 1.96 -29.73
C GLY A 255 -11.20 0.48 -29.96
N VAL A 256 -10.17 0.17 -30.76
CA VAL A 256 -9.59 -1.17 -30.86
C VAL A 256 -8.15 -1.09 -30.35
N ASN A 257 -7.75 -2.08 -29.57
CA ASN A 257 -6.40 -2.19 -29.05
C ASN A 257 -5.82 -3.58 -29.26
N LEU A 258 -4.56 -3.62 -29.67
CA LEU A 258 -3.73 -4.82 -29.64
C LEU A 258 -2.46 -4.53 -28.87
N GLY A 259 -2.04 -5.48 -28.05
CA GLY A 259 -0.71 -5.48 -27.46
C GLY A 259 -0.08 -6.85 -27.44
N ALA A 260 1.25 -6.86 -27.45
CA ALA A 260 2.08 -8.04 -27.47
C ALA A 260 3.12 -7.98 -26.35
N ARG A 261 3.37 -9.13 -25.74
CA ARG A 261 4.52 -9.37 -24.87
C ARG A 261 5.68 -9.80 -25.77
N VAL A 262 6.48 -8.83 -26.19
CA VAL A 262 7.56 -9.02 -27.17
C VAL A 262 8.69 -9.86 -26.56
N PHE A 263 8.99 -9.61 -25.30
CA PHE A 263 9.90 -10.38 -24.46
C PHE A 263 9.27 -10.53 -23.06
N ASP A 264 9.82 -11.40 -22.22
CA ASP A 264 9.30 -11.66 -20.86
C ASP A 264 9.19 -10.39 -20.00
N ASN A 265 10.05 -9.41 -20.27
CA ASN A 265 10.11 -8.12 -19.59
C ASN A 265 9.66 -6.93 -20.45
N LEU A 266 9.30 -7.13 -21.73
CA LEU A 266 8.96 -6.04 -22.64
C LEU A 266 7.62 -6.28 -23.31
N SER A 267 6.71 -5.33 -23.14
CA SER A 267 5.42 -5.30 -23.84
C SER A 267 5.28 -4.05 -24.69
N ALA A 268 4.60 -4.18 -25.83
CA ALA A 268 4.24 -3.07 -26.70
C ALA A 268 2.75 -3.13 -27.03
N GLY A 269 2.10 -1.98 -27.11
CA GLY A 269 0.68 -1.87 -27.39
C GLY A 269 0.36 -0.72 -28.34
N TYR A 270 -0.67 -0.92 -29.16
CA TYR A 270 -1.19 0.09 -30.07
C TYR A 270 -2.71 0.15 -29.97
N ALA A 271 -3.24 1.35 -29.79
CA ALA A 271 -4.67 1.63 -29.77
C ALA A 271 -5.05 2.61 -30.89
N TYR A 272 -6.21 2.35 -31.47
CA TYR A 272 -6.81 3.18 -32.50
C TYR A 272 -8.26 3.48 -32.11
N ASP A 273 -8.57 4.76 -31.86
CA ASP A 273 -9.94 5.19 -31.61
C ASP A 273 -10.55 5.87 -32.84
N ILE A 274 -11.72 5.39 -33.23
CA ILE A 274 -12.58 5.95 -34.27
C ILE A 274 -13.57 6.90 -33.59
N SER A 275 -13.50 8.19 -33.95
CA SER A 275 -14.41 9.21 -33.44
C SER A 275 -15.85 8.96 -33.91
N ILE A 276 -16.80 8.86 -32.97
CA ILE A 276 -18.25 8.64 -33.23
C ILE A 276 -19.13 9.75 -32.63
N GLY A 277 -18.52 10.83 -32.15
CA GLY A 277 -19.22 11.96 -31.54
C GLY A 277 -20.06 12.79 -32.52
N LYS A 278 -20.64 13.89 -32.03
CA LYS A 278 -21.52 14.77 -32.83
C LYS A 278 -20.87 15.38 -34.07
N ILE A 279 -19.55 15.51 -34.05
CA ILE A 279 -18.72 16.00 -35.17
C ILE A 279 -18.28 14.85 -36.10
N GLY A 280 -18.80 13.64 -35.89
CA GLY A 280 -18.54 12.46 -36.70
C GLY A 280 -17.05 12.12 -36.78
N SER A 281 -16.61 11.75 -37.98
CA SER A 281 -15.23 11.44 -38.31
C SER A 281 -14.37 12.66 -38.65
N TYR A 282 -14.93 13.88 -38.65
CA TYR A 282 -14.21 15.10 -39.01
C TYR A 282 -12.89 15.30 -38.22
N PRO A 283 -12.85 15.06 -36.89
CA PRO A 283 -11.60 15.19 -36.13
C PRO A 283 -10.51 14.20 -36.57
N GLY A 284 -10.86 13.17 -37.34
CA GLY A 284 -9.99 12.06 -37.64
C GLY A 284 -9.92 11.07 -36.47
N ALA A 285 -8.88 10.25 -36.50
CA ALA A 285 -8.68 9.17 -35.54
C ALA A 285 -7.75 9.58 -34.41
N THR A 286 -7.79 8.81 -33.32
CA THR A 286 -6.80 8.88 -32.25
C THR A 286 -5.89 7.68 -32.32
N HIS A 287 -4.59 7.92 -32.22
CA HIS A 287 -3.56 6.90 -32.18
C HIS A 287 -2.89 6.92 -30.81
N GLU A 288 -2.65 5.75 -30.23
CA GLU A 288 -1.90 5.62 -28.99
C GLU A 288 -0.91 4.47 -29.09
N ILE A 289 0.35 4.74 -28.76
CA ILE A 289 1.39 3.74 -28.61
C ILE A 289 1.76 3.59 -27.14
N MET A 290 2.08 2.38 -26.73
CA MET A 290 2.52 2.06 -25.37
C MET A 290 3.72 1.11 -25.42
N PHE A 291 4.69 1.38 -24.56
CA PHE A 291 5.78 0.47 -24.26
C PHE A 291 5.86 0.28 -22.74
N ARG A 292 6.01 -0.96 -22.32
CA ARG A 292 6.20 -1.32 -20.90
C ARG A 292 7.42 -2.20 -20.75
N TYR A 293 8.26 -1.83 -19.79
CA TYR A 293 9.33 -2.67 -19.30
C TYR A 293 9.05 -3.11 -17.85
N SER A 294 9.09 -4.40 -17.59
CA SER A 294 8.88 -4.99 -16.26
C SER A 294 10.21 -5.49 -15.70
N PHE A 295 10.61 -4.98 -14.54
CA PHE A 295 11.86 -5.37 -13.89
C PHE A 295 11.63 -6.57 -12.98
N GLY A 296 12.46 -7.61 -13.15
CA GLY A 296 12.38 -8.87 -12.40
C GLY A 296 11.80 -10.02 -13.24
N LYS A 297 11.69 -11.19 -12.63
CA LYS A 297 11.02 -12.36 -13.22
C LYS A 297 9.66 -12.54 -12.53
N SER A 298 8.62 -12.80 -13.32
CA SER A 298 7.30 -13.14 -12.78
C SER A 298 7.41 -14.33 -11.83
N SER A 299 6.75 -14.28 -10.68
CA SER A 299 6.82 -15.31 -9.62
C SER A 299 6.44 -16.70 -10.10
N GLU A 300 5.67 -16.80 -11.19
CA GLU A 300 5.21 -18.06 -11.79
C GLU A 300 6.30 -18.86 -12.50
N GLU A 301 7.47 -18.27 -12.77
CA GLU A 301 8.62 -18.96 -13.39
C GLU A 301 9.88 -18.90 -12.51
N ALA A 302 9.73 -19.01 -11.18
CA ALA A 302 10.85 -19.52 -10.40
C ALA A 302 10.90 -21.04 -10.64
N PRO A 303 11.79 -21.58 -11.52
CA PRO A 303 12.11 -22.99 -11.40
C PRO A 303 12.58 -23.18 -9.96
N ILE A 304 11.96 -24.12 -9.26
CA ILE A 304 12.55 -24.67 -8.05
C ILE A 304 13.90 -25.25 -8.52
N ASN A 305 14.97 -24.45 -8.41
CA ASN A 305 16.32 -24.92 -8.64
C ASN A 305 16.66 -25.79 -7.44
N SER A 306 16.22 -27.05 -7.55
CA SER A 306 16.19 -28.07 -6.50
C SER A 306 17.55 -28.52 -5.99
N SER A 307 18.65 -27.91 -6.42
CA SER A 307 19.98 -28.19 -5.88
C SER A 307 20.41 -27.19 -4.82
N THR A 308 20.17 -25.89 -5.03
CA THR A 308 20.60 -24.84 -4.09
C THR A 308 19.68 -24.78 -2.88
N ASP A 309 18.36 -24.77 -3.10
CA ASP A 309 17.37 -24.73 -2.01
C ASP A 309 17.37 -26.02 -1.18
N VAL A 310 17.62 -27.19 -1.80
CA VAL A 310 17.73 -28.46 -1.06
C VAL A 310 19.02 -28.51 -0.24
N SER A 311 20.12 -27.96 -0.74
CA SER A 311 21.37 -27.86 0.03
C SER A 311 21.24 -26.92 1.24
N ASP A 312 20.55 -25.79 1.08
CA ASP A 312 20.29 -24.86 2.18
C ASP A 312 19.31 -25.43 3.22
N LEU A 313 18.32 -26.20 2.77
CA LEU A 313 17.41 -26.93 3.67
C LEU A 313 18.12 -28.08 4.40
N GLN A 314 19.02 -28.80 3.73
CA GLN A 314 19.85 -29.85 4.36
C GLN A 314 20.84 -29.26 5.37
N ASN A 315 21.43 -28.11 5.06
CA ASN A 315 22.30 -27.39 5.99
C ASN A 315 21.52 -26.94 7.24
N LYS A 316 20.31 -26.38 7.06
CA LYS A 316 19.42 -26.01 8.18
C LYS A 316 18.94 -27.21 8.98
N LEU A 317 18.68 -28.35 8.33
CA LEU A 317 18.30 -29.59 9.00
C LEU A 317 19.47 -30.13 9.84
N THR A 318 20.68 -30.17 9.26
CA THR A 318 21.90 -30.62 9.96
C THR A 318 22.22 -29.72 11.15
N GLU A 319 22.04 -28.41 11.02
CA GLU A 319 22.22 -27.46 12.11
C GLU A 319 21.16 -27.66 13.21
N SER A 320 19.92 -27.94 12.84
CA SER A 320 18.84 -28.27 13.78
C SER A 320 19.11 -29.58 14.52
N GLU A 321 19.58 -30.63 13.82
CA GLU A 321 19.94 -31.92 14.42
C GLU A 321 21.10 -31.76 15.42
N SER A 322 22.13 -30.99 15.06
CA SER A 322 23.23 -30.68 15.98
C SER A 322 22.76 -29.93 17.24
N ARG A 323 21.81 -29.00 17.10
CA ARG A 323 21.19 -28.31 18.24
C ARG A 323 20.38 -29.26 19.11
N ILE A 324 19.65 -30.21 18.52
CA ILE A 324 18.89 -31.23 19.26
C ILE A 324 19.84 -32.12 20.06
N THR A 325 20.91 -32.64 19.45
CA THR A 325 21.90 -33.47 20.16
C THR A 325 22.56 -32.71 21.31
N LYS A 326 22.91 -31.43 21.09
CA LYS A 326 23.48 -30.58 22.15
C LYS A 326 22.50 -30.37 23.32
N ASN A 327 21.22 -30.16 23.01
CA ASN A 327 20.18 -30.03 24.03
C ASN A 327 19.94 -31.36 24.77
N GLU A 328 20.00 -32.50 24.09
CA GLU A 328 19.88 -33.83 24.72
C GLU A 328 21.03 -34.12 25.68
N GLU A 329 22.27 -33.76 25.32
CA GLU A 329 23.44 -33.86 26.20
C GLU A 329 23.29 -32.96 27.44
N GLU A 330 22.77 -31.74 27.25
CA GLU A 330 22.53 -30.80 28.35
C GLU A 330 21.42 -31.30 29.29
N ILE A 331 20.34 -31.87 28.73
CA ILE A 331 19.28 -32.53 29.51
C ILE A 331 19.82 -33.73 30.28
N ALA A 332 20.72 -34.52 29.71
CA ALA A 332 21.34 -35.67 30.39
C ALA A 332 22.20 -35.21 31.58
N LYS A 333 23.01 -34.16 31.40
CA LYS A 333 23.81 -33.56 32.49
C LYS A 333 22.94 -33.00 33.61
N LEU A 334 21.85 -32.32 33.26
CA LEU A 334 20.90 -31.79 34.24
C LEU A 334 20.21 -32.91 35.03
N LYS A 335 19.85 -34.02 34.37
CA LYS A 335 19.28 -35.21 35.06
C LYS A 335 20.27 -35.82 36.04
N GLN A 336 21.54 -35.97 35.65
CA GLN A 336 22.58 -36.49 36.53
C GLN A 336 22.78 -35.59 37.75
N GLN A 337 22.86 -34.27 37.57
CA GLN A 337 22.96 -33.32 38.68
C GLN A 337 21.74 -33.34 39.61
N LEU A 338 20.55 -33.60 39.05
CA LEU A 338 19.32 -33.72 39.81
C LEU A 338 19.30 -35.00 40.66
N GLU A 339 19.90 -36.08 40.15
CA GLU A 339 20.01 -37.37 40.83
C GLU A 339 21.10 -37.36 41.92
N GLU A 340 22.22 -36.68 41.66
CA GLU A 340 23.26 -36.39 42.66
C GLU A 340 22.69 -35.57 43.83
N LYS A 341 21.95 -34.48 43.55
CA LYS A 341 21.26 -33.69 44.59
C LYS A 341 20.19 -34.47 45.37
N LYS A 342 19.57 -35.46 44.73
CA LYS A 342 18.56 -36.31 45.37
C LYS A 342 19.18 -37.33 46.33
N ASN A 343 20.39 -37.81 46.01
CA ASN A 343 21.16 -38.70 46.86
C ASN A 343 21.83 -37.95 48.04
N GLU A 344 22.20 -36.68 47.87
CA GLU A 344 22.68 -35.83 48.97
C GLU A 344 21.60 -35.54 50.04
N GLN A 345 20.31 -35.66 49.71
CA GLN A 345 19.19 -35.50 50.66
C GLN A 345 18.83 -36.79 51.42
N GLN A 346 19.51 -37.92 51.17
CA GLN A 346 19.30 -39.18 51.90
C GLN A 346 20.60 -39.62 52.58
N THR A 347 20.95 -38.99 53.70
CA THR A 347 21.84 -39.56 54.73
C THR A 347 21.20 -39.37 56.11
N PRO A 348 21.22 -40.39 56.99
CA PRO A 348 20.42 -40.40 58.22
C PRO A 348 21.11 -39.61 59.34
N VAL A 349 20.37 -38.72 60.01
CA VAL A 349 20.79 -38.09 61.27
C VAL A 349 20.08 -38.77 62.44
N ASP A 350 20.91 -39.19 63.39
CA ASP A 350 20.63 -39.97 64.59
C ASP A 350 19.87 -39.18 65.68
N ASN A 351 19.20 -39.93 66.55
CA ASN A 351 18.27 -39.49 67.60
C ASN A 351 18.96 -38.74 68.77
N THR A 352 18.29 -37.75 69.36
CA THR A 352 18.12 -37.64 70.83
C THR A 352 17.07 -36.60 71.27
N ASP A 353 16.11 -37.11 72.04
CA ASP A 353 15.44 -36.56 73.24
C ASP A 353 14.49 -35.34 73.26
N ASN A 354 13.22 -35.70 73.55
CA ASN A 354 12.33 -35.20 74.62
C ASN A 354 11.85 -33.73 74.65
N THR A 355 10.57 -33.49 74.33
CA THR A 355 9.43 -33.42 75.30
C THR A 355 8.18 -32.71 74.73
N ASN A 356 7.02 -33.32 74.99
CA ASN A 356 5.66 -32.77 75.20
C ASN A 356 5.01 -31.72 74.27
N SER A 357 3.93 -32.19 73.63
CA SER A 357 2.55 -31.66 73.65
C SER A 357 2.28 -30.21 73.20
N ASN A 358 1.73 -30.05 71.99
CA ASN A 358 0.33 -29.66 71.76
C ASN A 358 0.07 -29.20 70.31
N ASN A 359 -1.12 -29.56 69.82
CA ASN A 359 -1.87 -29.03 68.69
C ASN A 359 -1.38 -27.70 68.09
N SER A 360 -1.21 -27.65 66.76
CA SER A 360 -2.22 -27.06 65.84
C SER A 360 -1.62 -26.73 64.46
N ASN A 361 -2.40 -27.03 63.43
CA ASN A 361 -2.42 -26.42 62.10
C ASN A 361 -1.18 -26.53 61.20
N THR A 362 -1.23 -27.50 60.30
CA THR A 362 -0.58 -27.41 58.98
C THR A 362 -1.09 -26.17 58.23
N SER A 363 -0.18 -25.26 57.88
CA SER A 363 -0.38 -24.23 56.87
C SER A 363 0.26 -24.70 55.55
N PRO A 364 -0.31 -24.42 54.36
CA PRO A 364 0.13 -25.04 53.09
C PRO A 364 1.43 -24.39 52.58
N ALA A 365 2.29 -25.20 51.94
CA ALA A 365 3.46 -24.72 51.20
C ALA A 365 3.04 -23.84 50.00
N ASN A 366 3.66 -22.66 49.89
CA ASN A 366 3.30 -21.57 48.96
C ASN A 366 3.53 -21.91 47.47
N ASN A 367 2.58 -21.48 46.63
CA ASN A 367 2.61 -21.53 45.15
C ASN A 367 3.45 -20.39 44.51
N ASP A 368 4.22 -19.64 45.29
CA ASP A 368 4.81 -18.35 44.89
C ASP A 368 5.98 -18.48 43.91
N ASP A 369 6.69 -19.61 43.87
CA ASP A 369 7.90 -19.76 43.04
C ASP A 369 7.62 -19.79 41.52
N LYS A 370 6.38 -20.01 41.10
CA LYS A 370 5.98 -19.91 39.68
C LYS A 370 5.83 -18.45 39.19
N LEU A 371 5.84 -17.47 40.11
CA LEU A 371 5.70 -16.05 39.77
C LEU A 371 7.01 -15.40 39.35
N PHE A 372 8.15 -15.95 39.78
CA PHE A 372 9.46 -15.33 39.62
C PHE A 372 10.24 -15.93 38.45
N LYS A 373 10.90 -15.07 37.67
CA LYS A 373 12.00 -15.48 36.78
C LYS A 373 13.23 -14.63 37.12
N LYS A 374 14.34 -15.31 37.36
CA LYS A 374 15.62 -14.69 37.71
C LYS A 374 16.46 -14.46 36.46
N ASP A 375 17.14 -13.33 36.39
CA ASP A 375 18.09 -13.01 35.33
C ASP A 375 19.17 -12.04 35.86
N PHE A 376 20.28 -11.87 35.14
CA PHE A 376 21.36 -11.00 35.59
C PHE A 376 21.07 -9.54 35.23
N SER A 377 21.24 -8.62 36.18
CA SER A 377 21.02 -7.18 35.93
C SER A 377 21.90 -6.65 34.79
N ASP A 378 23.10 -7.21 34.64
CA ASP A 378 24.10 -6.88 33.62
C ASP A 378 23.62 -7.13 32.18
N ASP A 379 22.57 -7.94 32.00
CA ASP A 379 22.03 -8.26 30.68
C ASP A 379 20.93 -7.29 30.23
N PHE A 380 20.53 -6.34 31.07
CA PHE A 380 19.39 -5.46 30.83
C PHE A 380 19.73 -3.99 30.74
N VAL A 381 19.18 -3.31 29.74
CA VAL A 381 19.24 -1.85 29.61
C VAL A 381 17.85 -1.22 29.51
N ASP A 382 17.73 0.01 29.96
CA ASP A 382 16.51 0.81 29.83
C ASP A 382 16.32 1.39 28.40
N ASP A 383 15.32 2.25 28.23
CA ASP A 383 15.00 2.86 26.95
C ASP A 383 16.03 3.88 26.44
N ASN A 384 16.91 4.35 27.33
CA ASN A 384 18.03 5.24 27.06
C ASN A 384 19.37 4.50 26.96
N GLY A 385 19.38 3.17 27.13
CA GLY A 385 20.59 2.35 27.08
C GLY A 385 21.38 2.34 28.39
N VAL A 386 20.78 2.77 29.50
CA VAL A 386 21.38 2.74 30.84
C VAL A 386 21.22 1.34 31.42
N GLN A 387 22.28 0.83 32.03
CA GLN A 387 22.29 -0.48 32.70
C GLN A 387 21.24 -0.53 33.82
N MET A 388 20.50 -1.63 33.90
CA MET A 388 19.53 -1.83 34.97
C MET A 388 20.20 -2.22 36.28
N GLU A 389 19.70 -1.68 37.39
CA GLU A 389 20.07 -2.10 38.74
C GLU A 389 19.32 -3.37 39.16
N LYS A 390 19.87 -4.07 40.17
CA LYS A 390 19.22 -5.19 40.84
C LYS A 390 17.87 -4.78 41.42
N GLY A 391 16.90 -5.69 41.38
CA GLY A 391 15.56 -5.44 41.94
C GLY A 391 14.46 -6.25 41.27
N TYR A 392 13.23 -5.96 41.67
CA TYR A 392 12.03 -6.63 41.19
C TYR A 392 11.30 -5.77 40.15
N PHE A 393 10.77 -6.41 39.11
CA PHE A 393 10.00 -5.75 38.06
C PHE A 393 8.75 -6.56 37.76
N VAL A 394 7.56 -5.96 37.88
CA VAL A 394 6.30 -6.63 37.54
C VAL A 394 6.03 -6.48 36.05
N VAL A 395 6.30 -7.56 35.30
CA VAL A 395 6.23 -7.62 33.85
C VAL A 395 4.82 -8.03 33.41
N VAL A 396 4.24 -7.27 32.49
CA VAL A 396 2.91 -7.51 31.91
C VAL A 396 2.96 -7.85 30.42
N GLY A 397 4.16 -7.85 29.81
CA GLY A 397 4.33 -8.28 28.43
C GLY A 397 5.80 -8.42 28.04
N SER A 398 6.09 -9.35 27.13
CA SER A 398 7.43 -9.61 26.58
C SER A 398 7.37 -9.64 25.05
N PHE A 399 8.28 -8.93 24.39
CA PHE A 399 8.23 -8.68 22.94
C PHE A 399 9.62 -8.86 22.30
N LYS A 400 9.69 -9.49 21.13
CA LYS A 400 10.92 -9.50 20.31
C LYS A 400 11.11 -8.21 19.50
N ASN A 401 10.03 -7.47 19.23
CA ASN A 401 10.05 -6.28 18.38
C ASN A 401 9.93 -4.99 19.23
N LYS A 402 10.89 -4.08 19.08
CA LYS A 402 10.94 -2.78 19.78
C LYS A 402 9.73 -1.89 19.52
N ALA A 403 9.18 -1.89 18.31
CA ALA A 403 7.98 -1.11 17.98
C ALA A 403 6.74 -1.64 18.74
N ASN A 404 6.62 -2.95 18.89
CA ASN A 404 5.51 -3.57 19.63
C ASN A 404 5.61 -3.27 21.12
N ALA A 405 6.81 -3.39 21.71
CA ALA A 405 7.06 -3.03 23.10
C ALA A 405 6.73 -1.55 23.36
N LYS A 406 7.12 -0.64 22.46
CA LYS A 406 6.81 0.80 22.56
C LYS A 406 5.31 1.07 22.51
N ASN A 407 4.59 0.44 21.58
CA ASN A 407 3.13 0.59 21.48
C ASN A 407 2.41 0.05 22.72
N ALA A 408 2.83 -1.11 23.24
CA ALA A 408 2.29 -1.67 24.47
C ALA A 408 2.52 -0.74 25.67
N THR A 409 3.74 -0.20 25.80
CA THR A 409 4.10 0.76 26.85
C THR A 409 3.21 2.01 26.78
N GLN A 410 3.05 2.61 25.60
CA GLN A 410 2.21 3.80 25.41
C GLN A 410 0.72 3.53 25.72
N LEU A 411 0.22 2.34 25.43
CA LEU A 411 -1.16 1.96 25.73
C LEU A 411 -1.39 1.84 27.24
N LEU A 412 -0.43 1.28 27.97
CA LEU A 412 -0.47 1.20 29.43
C LEU A 412 -0.34 2.57 30.09
N GLN A 413 0.54 3.43 29.58
CA GLN A 413 0.66 4.83 30.03
C GLN A 413 -0.64 5.63 29.82
N LYS A 414 -1.32 5.43 28.69
CA LYS A 414 -2.66 6.02 28.45
C LYS A 414 -3.73 5.53 29.41
N LYS A 415 -3.58 4.34 30.00
CA LYS A 415 -4.44 3.81 31.07
C LYS A 415 -4.06 4.34 32.45
N GLY A 416 -3.08 5.23 32.56
CA GLY A 416 -2.63 5.81 33.83
C GLY A 416 -1.63 4.96 34.62
N LEU A 417 -1.03 3.94 34.00
CA LEU A 417 0.02 3.12 34.62
C LEU A 417 1.41 3.70 34.34
N ASP A 418 2.34 3.65 35.30
CA ASP A 418 3.76 4.02 35.08
C ASP A 418 4.52 2.92 34.34
N ALA A 419 4.06 2.58 33.13
CA ALA A 419 4.64 1.52 32.34
C ALA A 419 5.93 1.97 31.66
N LYS A 420 6.95 1.12 31.72
CA LYS A 420 8.27 1.28 31.09
C LYS A 420 8.72 -0.05 30.50
N TRP A 421 9.78 -0.04 29.68
CA TRP A 421 10.34 -1.27 29.11
C TRP A 421 11.83 -1.40 29.37
N ILE A 422 12.30 -2.64 29.43
CA ILE A 422 13.70 -3.04 29.59
C ILE A 422 14.06 -4.06 28.51
N LEU A 423 15.25 -3.95 27.93
CA LEU A 423 15.76 -4.83 26.87
C LEU A 423 16.82 -5.77 27.46
N ASN A 424 16.62 -7.08 27.31
CA ASN A 424 17.70 -8.04 27.45
C ASN A 424 18.48 -8.10 26.13
N PHE A 425 19.71 -7.59 26.10
CA PHE A 425 20.50 -7.51 24.86
C PHE A 425 21.16 -8.85 24.48
N LYS A 426 21.31 -9.80 25.41
CA LYS A 426 21.83 -11.14 25.12
C LYS A 426 20.78 -12.06 24.50
N LYS A 427 19.55 -11.98 25.01
CA LYS A 427 18.42 -12.86 24.63
C LYS A 427 17.46 -12.20 23.62
N GLU A 428 17.73 -10.95 23.24
CA GLU A 428 16.99 -10.17 22.24
C GLU A 428 15.48 -10.08 22.48
N PHE A 429 15.06 -9.89 23.75
CA PHE A 429 13.66 -9.62 24.09
C PHE A 429 13.52 -8.41 24.99
N ILE A 430 12.35 -7.78 24.90
CA ILE A 430 11.97 -6.56 25.61
C ILE A 430 10.81 -6.86 26.54
N ASN A 431 10.99 -6.63 27.83
CA ASN A 431 9.93 -6.76 28.84
C ASN A 431 9.33 -5.38 29.13
N VAL A 432 8.01 -5.32 29.18
CA VAL A 432 7.25 -4.14 29.61
C VAL A 432 6.77 -4.37 31.04
N TYR A 433 7.19 -3.51 31.95
CA TYR A 433 6.86 -3.58 33.38
C TYR A 433 6.06 -2.37 33.83
N ILE A 434 5.27 -2.53 34.89
CA ILE A 434 4.36 -1.48 35.41
C ILE A 434 4.67 -1.03 36.85
N SER A 435 5.55 -1.75 37.55
CA SER A 435 6.06 -1.35 38.86
C SER A 435 7.47 -1.91 39.11
N LYS A 436 8.23 -1.22 39.96
CA LYS A 436 9.56 -1.62 40.47
C LYS A 436 9.52 -1.74 42.01
N PRO A 437 8.99 -2.86 42.56
CA PRO A 437 8.94 -3.10 44.00
C PRO A 437 10.33 -3.16 44.63
N THR A 438 10.42 -2.75 45.90
CA THR A 438 11.70 -2.78 46.66
C THR A 438 11.91 -4.08 47.44
N THR A 439 10.84 -4.79 47.75
CA THR A 439 10.88 -6.08 48.48
C THR A 439 10.16 -7.17 47.71
N ARG A 440 10.52 -8.42 48.01
CA ARG A 440 9.92 -9.60 47.38
C ARG A 440 8.43 -9.71 47.69
N GLU A 441 8.02 -9.35 48.90
CA GLU A 441 6.63 -9.36 49.35
C GLU A 441 5.79 -8.35 48.56
N GLN A 442 6.33 -7.15 48.35
CA GLN A 442 5.68 -6.10 47.57
C GLN A 442 5.55 -6.51 46.09
N ALA A 443 6.53 -7.24 45.55
CA ALA A 443 6.45 -7.77 44.19
C ALA A 443 5.31 -8.80 44.01
N ILE A 444 5.07 -9.64 45.02
CA ILE A 444 3.96 -10.60 45.03
C ILE A 444 2.61 -9.87 45.09
N GLU A 445 2.50 -8.83 45.91
CA GLU A 445 1.27 -8.01 45.99
C GLU A 445 0.99 -7.31 44.64
N ASP A 446 1.99 -6.65 44.07
CA ASP A 446 1.86 -5.93 42.81
C ASP A 446 1.51 -6.85 41.62
N VAL A 447 2.13 -8.03 41.52
CA VAL A 447 1.82 -8.97 40.42
C VAL A 447 0.41 -9.55 40.58
N ASN A 448 -0.04 -9.85 41.80
CA ASN A 448 -1.38 -10.36 42.04
C ASN A 448 -2.43 -9.31 41.70
N LYS A 449 -2.18 -8.03 42.03
CA LYS A 449 -3.02 -6.92 41.60
C LYS A 449 -3.05 -6.79 40.07
N ALA A 450 -1.88 -6.85 39.43
CA ALA A 450 -1.74 -6.77 37.98
C ALA A 450 -2.48 -7.90 37.26
N ARG A 451 -2.49 -9.12 37.81
CA ARG A 451 -3.15 -10.30 37.22
C ARG A 451 -4.66 -10.18 37.07
N THR A 452 -5.29 -9.24 37.78
CA THR A 452 -6.71 -8.90 37.58
C THR A 452 -6.98 -8.43 36.15
N ASP A 453 -6.09 -7.60 35.61
CA ASP A 453 -6.21 -7.02 34.28
C ASP A 453 -5.26 -7.67 33.25
N TYR A 454 -4.19 -8.32 33.73
CA TYR A 454 -3.11 -8.91 32.93
C TYR A 454 -2.81 -10.34 33.43
N PRO A 455 -3.60 -11.36 33.04
CA PRO A 455 -3.50 -12.71 33.61
C PRO A 455 -2.10 -13.34 33.54
N ASP A 456 -1.33 -12.98 32.51
CA ASP A 456 0.02 -13.49 32.27
C ASP A 456 1.12 -12.70 32.99
N ALA A 457 0.79 -11.76 33.88
CA ALA A 457 1.79 -10.98 34.59
C ALA A 457 2.70 -11.86 35.46
N TRP A 458 3.99 -11.54 35.51
CA TRP A 458 5.02 -12.27 36.25
C TRP A 458 6.09 -11.31 36.78
N ILE A 459 6.92 -11.77 37.71
CA ILE A 459 7.95 -10.97 38.37
C ILE A 459 9.32 -11.32 37.76
N LEU A 460 10.00 -10.33 37.20
CA LEU A 460 11.42 -10.41 36.86
C LEU A 460 12.24 -9.98 38.08
N GLU A 461 13.09 -10.87 38.56
CA GLU A 461 14.08 -10.60 39.61
C GLU A 461 15.44 -10.46 38.95
N LEU A 462 16.00 -9.24 38.98
CA LEU A 462 17.35 -8.97 38.50
C LEU A 462 18.33 -9.06 39.66
N GLU A 463 19.26 -10.02 39.56
CA GLU A 463 20.31 -10.30 40.56
C GLU A 463 21.69 -9.82 40.14
#